data_AF-A0A0H3GRG0-F1
#
_entry.id   AF-A0A0H3GRG0-F1
#
_cell.length_a   1.000
_cell.length_b   1.000
_cell.length_c   1.000
_cell.angle_alpha   90.00
_cell.angle_beta   90.00
_cell.angle_gamma   90.00
#
_symmetry.space_group_name_H-M   'P 1'
#
loop_
_entity.id
_entity.type
_entity.pdbx_description
1 polymer ?
#
loop_
_entity_poly.entity_id
_entity_poly.type
_entity_poly.pdbx_seq_one_letter_code
_entity_poly.pdbx_strand_id
1 'polypeptide(L)'
;MKQAQRKQPVVSVDNAPGEVIILPPVQVRRTTPTVTRWLRELTQRLLPPLLGLGVLLLAWQLAAMHSKGFPTPLSTLDSALTLFADPFYQDGPNDMGIGWNVLASLQRVAVGFGLAALAGIPLGFLIGRSLFFARMFIR
;
A
#
# COMPACT_ATOMS: atom_id res chain seq x y z
N MET A 1 -27.93 39.71 -64.95
CA MET A 1 -26.81 38.80 -64.61
C MET A 1 -27.28 37.79 -63.55
N LYS A 2 -27.05 36.49 -63.80
CA LYS A 2 -26.86 35.32 -62.92
C LYS A 2 -27.80 35.00 -61.72
N GLN A 3 -28.67 34.01 -61.97
CA GLN A 3 -28.90 32.72 -61.29
C GLN A 3 -28.59 32.54 -59.78
N ALA A 4 -29.65 32.20 -59.02
CA ALA A 4 -29.61 31.40 -57.78
C ALA A 4 -30.94 30.65 -57.58
N GLN A 5 -30.94 29.31 -57.63
CA GLN A 5 -31.82 28.35 -56.90
C GLN A 5 -31.48 26.92 -57.39
N ARG A 6 -30.59 26.16 -56.76
CA ARG A 6 -30.80 25.18 -55.67
C ARG A 6 -31.56 23.89 -56.05
N LYS A 7 -30.77 22.80 -56.13
CA LYS A 7 -31.01 21.38 -55.73
C LYS A 7 -32.13 20.55 -56.38
N GLN A 8 -31.72 19.41 -56.95
CA GLN A 8 -32.38 18.09 -56.76
C GLN A 8 -31.32 16.97 -56.58
N PRO A 9 -31.63 15.83 -55.91
CA PRO A 9 -30.66 14.95 -55.24
C PRO A 9 -30.49 13.52 -55.84
N VAL A 10 -29.27 12.96 -55.64
CA VAL A 10 -28.87 11.56 -55.26
C VAL A 10 -29.31 10.34 -56.12
N VAL A 11 -28.34 9.51 -56.56
CA VAL A 11 -28.12 8.06 -56.23
C VAL A 11 -26.73 7.60 -56.72
N SER A 12 -26.05 6.79 -55.91
CA SER A 12 -24.70 6.21 -56.02
C SER A 12 -24.72 4.71 -56.42
N VAL A 13 -23.69 4.18 -57.10
CA VAL A 13 -23.24 2.76 -57.00
C VAL A 13 -21.71 2.63 -57.28
N ASP A 14 -21.10 1.71 -56.52
CA ASP A 14 -19.71 1.37 -56.21
C ASP A 14 -19.00 0.40 -57.21
N ASN A 15 -17.66 0.41 -57.26
CA ASN A 15 -16.78 -0.69 -57.72
C ASN A 15 -15.29 -0.33 -57.50
N ALA A 16 -14.62 -0.91 -56.50
CA ALA A 16 -13.19 -0.72 -56.21
C ALA A 16 -12.41 -2.06 -56.15
N PRO A 17 -11.40 -2.31 -57.01
CA PRO A 17 -10.54 -3.51 -56.96
C PRO A 17 -9.26 -3.29 -56.12
N GLY A 18 -8.88 -4.34 -55.36
CA GLY A 18 -7.97 -4.28 -54.21
C GLY A 18 -6.46 -4.44 -54.44
N GLU A 19 -5.73 -3.93 -53.44
CA GLU A 19 -4.27 -3.83 -53.28
C GLU A 19 -3.67 -5.05 -52.54
N VAL A 20 -2.54 -5.58 -53.02
CA VAL A 20 -1.79 -6.70 -52.43
C VAL A 20 -0.57 -6.17 -51.67
N ILE A 21 -0.53 -6.39 -50.35
CA ILE A 21 0.50 -5.88 -49.44
C ILE A 21 1.49 -7.00 -49.07
N ILE A 22 2.78 -6.79 -49.33
CA ILE A 22 3.88 -7.70 -48.94
C ILE A 22 4.14 -7.57 -47.44
N LEU A 23 4.17 -8.70 -46.72
CA LEU A 23 4.34 -8.74 -45.27
C LEU A 23 5.82 -8.62 -44.85
N PRO A 24 6.14 -7.81 -43.82
CA PRO A 24 7.50 -7.59 -43.35
C PRO A 24 8.09 -8.78 -42.56
N PRO A 25 9.44 -8.93 -42.52
CA PRO A 25 10.11 -10.07 -41.89
C PRO A 25 9.98 -10.09 -40.36
N VAL A 26 9.71 -11.27 -39.81
CA VAL A 26 9.46 -11.53 -38.39
C VAL A 26 10.74 -11.36 -37.56
N GLN A 27 10.77 -10.38 -36.67
CA GLN A 27 11.87 -10.15 -35.73
C GLN A 27 11.77 -11.12 -34.55
N VAL A 28 12.71 -12.05 -34.40
CA VAL A 28 12.77 -12.98 -33.25
C VAL A 28 13.31 -12.25 -32.02
N ARG A 29 12.46 -12.08 -31.00
CA ARG A 29 12.78 -11.40 -29.74
C ARG A 29 13.81 -12.20 -28.93
N ARG A 30 15.01 -11.65 -28.71
CA ARG A 30 15.97 -12.20 -27.74
C ARG A 30 15.43 -12.01 -26.31
N THR A 31 15.43 -13.07 -25.51
CA THR A 31 15.05 -13.01 -24.08
C THR A 31 16.24 -12.50 -23.27
N THR A 32 16.10 -11.36 -22.60
CA THR A 32 17.07 -10.91 -21.58
C THR A 32 16.90 -11.71 -20.29
N PRO A 33 17.98 -12.04 -19.55
CA PRO A 33 17.86 -12.79 -18.30
C PRO A 33 17.10 -11.96 -17.26
N THR A 34 15.90 -12.39 -16.89
CA THR A 34 14.98 -11.69 -15.97
C THR A 34 15.42 -11.79 -14.51
N VAL A 35 16.08 -12.90 -14.12
CA VAL A 35 16.47 -13.20 -12.73
C VAL A 35 17.42 -12.15 -12.17
N THR A 36 18.42 -11.73 -12.95
CA THR A 36 19.40 -10.72 -12.50
C THR A 36 18.77 -9.35 -12.28
N ARG A 37 17.73 -9.00 -13.07
CA ARG A 37 16.98 -7.76 -12.90
C ARG A 37 16.16 -7.77 -11.61
N TRP A 38 15.42 -8.85 -11.35
CA TRP A 38 14.59 -8.95 -10.15
C TRP A 38 15.42 -8.95 -8.87
N LEU A 39 16.54 -9.69 -8.86
CA LEU A 39 17.46 -9.68 -7.73
C LEU A 39 18.03 -8.28 -7.48
N ARG A 40 18.44 -7.57 -8.53
CA ARG A 40 18.91 -6.18 -8.45
C ARG A 40 17.84 -5.23 -7.92
N GLU A 41 16.58 -5.35 -8.36
CA GLU A 41 15.47 -4.51 -7.88
C GLU A 41 15.18 -4.75 -6.40
N LEU A 42 15.20 -6.00 -5.94
CA LEU A 42 15.07 -6.33 -4.52
C LEU A 42 16.24 -5.78 -3.70
N THR A 43 17.47 -5.98 -4.14
CA THR A 43 18.65 -5.43 -3.46
C THR A 43 18.55 -3.90 -3.39
N GLN A 44 18.18 -3.22 -4.47
CA GLN A 44 18.03 -1.76 -4.47
C GLN A 44 16.91 -1.25 -3.56
N ARG A 45 15.87 -2.05 -3.30
CA ARG A 45 14.76 -1.68 -2.41
C ARG A 45 15.07 -1.94 -0.93
N LEU A 46 15.84 -2.99 -0.64
CA LEU A 46 16.20 -3.39 0.73
C LEU A 46 17.51 -2.77 1.21
N LEU A 47 18.43 -2.46 0.31
CA LEU A 47 19.75 -1.93 0.68
C LEU A 47 19.66 -0.57 1.40
N PRO A 48 18.87 0.43 0.93
CA PRO A 48 18.73 1.69 1.66
C PRO A 48 18.18 1.55 3.09
N PRO A 49 17.06 0.84 3.36
CA PRO A 49 16.58 0.68 4.72
C PRO A 49 17.53 -0.16 5.59
N LEU A 50 18.20 -1.17 5.04
CA LEU A 50 19.17 -1.97 5.79
C LEU A 50 20.42 -1.15 6.17
N LEU A 51 20.94 -0.34 5.25
CA LEU A 51 22.04 0.59 5.56
C LEU A 51 21.60 1.61 6.61
N GLY A 52 20.39 2.17 6.49
CA GLY A 52 19.82 3.08 7.48
C GLY A 52 19.70 2.45 8.87
N LEU A 53 19.18 1.22 8.95
CA LEU A 53 19.14 0.43 10.18
C LEU A 53 20.55 0.13 10.71
N GLY A 54 21.49 -0.22 9.85
CA GLY A 54 22.88 -0.47 10.23
C GLY A 54 23.56 0.76 10.84
N VAL A 55 23.42 1.93 10.21
CA VAL A 55 23.94 3.21 10.74
C VAL A 55 23.25 3.59 12.05
N LEU A 56 21.93 3.40 12.14
CA LEU A 56 21.17 3.63 13.37
C LEU A 56 21.65 2.72 14.51
N LEU A 57 21.85 1.43 14.25
CA LEU A 57 22.37 0.46 15.22
C LEU A 57 23.79 0.80 15.66
N LEU A 58 24.65 1.25 14.74
CA LEU A 58 26.00 1.73 15.08
C LEU A 58 25.94 2.98 15.96
N ALA A 59 25.13 3.98 15.58
CA ALA A 59 24.96 5.20 16.38
C ALA A 59 24.39 4.87 17.77
N TRP A 60 23.43 3.96 17.86
CA TRP A 60 22.86 3.48 19.12
C TRP A 60 23.91 2.76 19.97
N GLN A 61 24.68 1.83 19.38
CA GLN A 61 25.76 1.14 20.08
C GLN A 61 26.80 2.12 20.63
N LEU A 62 27.22 3.11 19.83
CA LEU A 62 28.17 4.16 20.25
C LEU A 62 27.59 5.03 21.37
N ALA A 63 26.33 5.45 21.27
CA ALA A 63 25.66 6.25 22.30
C ALA A 63 25.49 5.46 23.61
N ALA A 64 25.18 4.16 23.52
CA ALA A 64 25.05 3.27 24.67
C ALA A 64 26.40 3.05 25.38
N MET A 65 27.51 2.96 24.64
CA MET A 65 28.85 2.83 25.23
C MET A 65 29.27 4.06 26.05
N HIS A 66 28.87 5.26 25.65
CA HIS A 66 29.22 6.49 26.38
C HIS A 66 28.32 6.74 27.60
N SER A 67 27.12 6.17 27.60
CA SER A 67 26.09 6.47 28.59
C SER A 67 25.92 5.29 29.55
N LYS A 68 26.47 5.37 30.77
CA LYS A 68 26.55 4.29 31.78
C LYS A 68 25.20 3.69 32.29
N GLY A 69 24.09 3.93 31.61
CA GLY A 69 22.78 3.34 31.95
C GLY A 69 21.93 3.00 30.73
N PHE A 70 22.43 3.19 29.51
CA PHE A 70 21.67 2.85 28.31
C PHE A 70 22.00 1.42 27.88
N PRO A 71 21.01 0.51 27.82
CA PRO A 71 21.24 -0.84 27.34
C PRO A 71 21.66 -0.79 25.86
N THR A 72 22.64 -1.62 25.53
CA THR A 72 23.03 -1.87 24.14
C THR A 72 21.87 -2.49 23.36
N PRO A 73 21.85 -2.36 22.02
CA PRO A 73 20.88 -3.07 21.16
C PRO A 73 20.78 -4.57 21.46
N LEU A 74 21.92 -5.25 21.69
CA LEU A 74 21.94 -6.67 22.02
C LEU A 74 21.32 -6.96 23.39
N SER A 75 21.71 -6.25 24.44
CA SER A 75 21.13 -6.45 25.78
C SER A 75 19.63 -6.12 25.82
N THR A 76 19.20 -5.15 25.00
CA THR A 76 17.78 -4.80 24.85
C THR A 76 17.02 -5.95 24.19
N LEU A 77 17.60 -6.59 23.17
CA LEU A 77 17.01 -7.75 22.53
C LEU A 77 16.92 -8.95 23.48
N ASP A 78 17.96 -9.25 24.25
CA ASP A 78 17.94 -10.34 25.24
C ASP A 78 16.86 -10.11 26.32
N SER A 79 16.73 -8.87 26.79
CA SER A 79 15.68 -8.48 27.75
C SER A 79 14.29 -8.60 27.12
N ALA A 80 14.14 -8.17 25.86
CA ALA A 80 12.88 -8.30 25.13
C ALA A 80 12.49 -9.77 24.97
N LEU A 81 13.42 -10.65 24.57
CA LEU A 81 13.16 -12.08 24.44
C LEU A 81 12.75 -12.71 25.78
N THR A 82 13.38 -12.32 26.87
CA THR A 82 13.02 -12.80 28.22
C THR A 82 11.63 -12.32 28.63
N LEU A 83 11.30 -11.04 28.38
CA LEU A 83 9.98 -10.46 28.67
C LEU A 83 8.86 -11.06 27.81
N PHE A 84 9.16 -11.44 26.57
CA PHE A 84 8.23 -12.07 25.65
C PHE A 84 8.20 -13.60 25.76
N ALA A 85 9.03 -14.23 26.60
CA ALA A 85 9.01 -15.68 26.79
C ALA A 85 7.69 -16.13 27.43
N ASP A 86 7.25 -15.41 28.47
CA ASP A 86 6.00 -15.67 29.16
C ASP A 86 5.07 -14.43 29.12
N PRO A 87 4.51 -14.04 27.95
CA PRO A 87 3.77 -12.79 27.84
C PRO A 87 2.48 -12.78 28.67
N PHE A 88 1.96 -13.95 29.06
CA PHE A 88 0.70 -14.12 29.80
C PHE A 88 0.86 -14.70 31.21
N TYR A 89 2.04 -14.56 31.84
CA TYR A 89 2.22 -15.02 33.23
C TYR A 89 1.33 -14.23 34.21
N GLN A 90 1.03 -14.83 35.36
CA GLN A 90 0.25 -14.22 36.42
C GLN A 90 0.81 -14.67 37.78
N ASP A 91 1.81 -13.96 38.29
CA ASP A 91 2.53 -14.31 39.51
C ASP A 91 2.02 -13.52 40.74
N GLY A 92 1.13 -12.55 40.53
CA GLY A 92 0.47 -11.83 41.61
C GLY A 92 -0.42 -10.67 41.14
N PRO A 93 -1.01 -9.92 42.08
CA PRO A 93 -1.86 -8.77 41.75
C PRO A 93 -1.15 -7.64 40.99
N ASN A 94 0.15 -7.43 41.24
CA ASN A 94 0.96 -6.41 40.57
C ASN A 94 1.90 -6.97 39.49
N ASP A 95 2.18 -8.28 39.50
CA ASP A 95 3.10 -8.93 38.56
C ASP A 95 2.30 -9.77 37.56
N MET A 96 1.85 -9.10 36.50
CA MET A 96 1.16 -9.70 35.38
C MET A 96 1.96 -9.54 34.09
N GLY A 97 1.96 -10.56 33.26
CA GLY A 97 2.60 -10.53 31.95
C GLY A 97 2.11 -9.34 31.10
N ILE A 98 3.05 -8.75 30.34
CA ILE A 98 2.80 -7.59 29.48
C ILE A 98 1.67 -7.87 28.47
N GLY A 99 1.49 -9.14 28.07
CA GLY A 99 0.44 -9.57 27.16
C GLY A 99 -0.96 -9.21 27.62
N TRP A 100 -1.28 -9.28 28.92
CA TRP A 100 -2.58 -8.86 29.45
C TRP A 100 -2.81 -7.36 29.28
N ASN A 101 -1.77 -6.54 29.54
CA ASN A 101 -1.83 -5.09 29.36
C ASN A 101 -1.97 -4.72 27.88
N VAL A 102 -1.22 -5.38 26.99
CA VAL A 102 -1.31 -5.18 25.54
C VAL A 102 -2.69 -5.59 25.02
N LEU A 103 -3.22 -6.73 25.47
CA LEU A 103 -4.55 -7.18 25.11
C LEU A 103 -5.65 -6.20 25.58
N ALA A 104 -5.55 -5.69 26.80
CA ALA A 104 -6.47 -4.68 27.32
C ALA A 104 -6.43 -3.38 26.50
N SER A 105 -5.23 -2.95 26.07
CA SER A 105 -5.08 -1.80 25.17
C SER A 105 -5.71 -2.07 23.79
N LEU A 106 -5.43 -3.23 23.20
CA LEU A 106 -6.01 -3.65 21.92
C LEU A 106 -7.54 -3.76 22.01
N GLN A 107 -8.08 -4.26 23.12
CA GLN A 107 -9.52 -4.32 23.34
C GLN A 107 -10.14 -2.92 23.31
N ARG A 108 -9.52 -1.92 23.95
CA ARG A 108 -9.99 -0.52 23.89
C ARG A 108 -9.96 0.03 22.46
N VAL A 109 -8.88 -0.22 21.72
CA VAL A 109 -8.77 0.17 20.29
C VAL A 109 -9.85 -0.52 19.46
N ALA A 110 -10.08 -1.82 19.68
CA ALA A 110 -11.08 -2.60 18.98
C ALA A 110 -12.51 -2.15 19.30
N VAL A 111 -12.81 -1.80 20.55
CA VAL A 111 -14.11 -1.24 20.95
C VAL A 111 -14.32 0.13 20.29
N GLY A 112 -13.32 1.01 20.33
CA GLY A 112 -13.41 2.34 19.70
C GLY A 112 -13.60 2.25 18.19
N PHE A 113 -12.74 1.49 17.50
CA PHE A 113 -12.85 1.27 16.06
C PHE A 113 -14.13 0.50 15.70
N GLY A 114 -14.55 -0.46 16.52
CA GLY A 114 -15.78 -1.23 16.32
C GLY A 114 -17.04 -0.37 16.41
N LEU A 115 -17.14 0.52 17.41
CA LEU A 115 -18.23 1.48 17.52
C LEU A 115 -18.19 2.52 16.37
N ALA A 116 -17.00 3.00 16.01
CA ALA A 116 -16.82 3.90 14.88
C ALA A 116 -17.23 3.24 13.55
N ALA A 117 -16.90 1.97 13.34
CA ALA A 117 -17.34 1.20 12.19
C ALA A 117 -18.85 0.96 12.20
N LEU A 118 -19.42 0.63 13.36
CA LEU A 118 -20.86 0.42 13.56
C LEU A 118 -21.67 1.67 13.20
N ALA A 119 -21.19 2.87 13.53
CA ALA A 119 -21.88 4.12 13.18
C ALA A 119 -21.48 4.64 11.79
N GLY A 120 -20.18 4.62 11.49
CA GLY A 120 -19.59 5.22 10.30
C GLY A 120 -19.90 4.46 9.01
N ILE A 121 -19.96 3.13 9.04
CA ILE A 121 -20.31 2.34 7.83
C ILE A 121 -21.77 2.58 7.45
N PRO A 122 -22.78 2.45 8.35
CA PRO A 122 -24.15 2.79 8.03
C PRO A 122 -24.31 4.25 7.63
N LEU A 123 -23.72 5.20 8.37
CA LEU A 123 -23.83 6.62 8.04
C LEU A 123 -23.19 6.96 6.70
N GLY A 124 -22.00 6.44 6.41
CA GLY A 124 -21.31 6.60 5.13
C GLY A 124 -22.13 6.00 3.98
N PHE A 125 -22.75 4.84 4.19
CA PHE A 125 -23.66 4.24 3.22
C PHE A 125 -24.95 5.07 3.03
N LEU A 126 -25.56 5.58 4.11
CA LEU A 126 -26.74 6.44 4.08
C LEU A 126 -26.46 7.74 3.30
N ILE A 127 -25.31 8.38 3.54
CA ILE A 127 -24.87 9.56 2.80
C ILE A 127 -24.58 9.21 1.33
N GLY A 128 -23.88 8.11 1.07
CA GLY A 128 -23.54 7.68 -0.30
C GLY A 128 -24.73 7.16 -1.11
N ARG A 129 -25.76 6.60 -0.47
CA ARG A 129 -26.95 6.01 -1.13
C ARG A 129 -28.11 6.99 -1.26
N SER A 130 -28.29 7.93 -0.33
CA SER A 130 -29.47 8.81 -0.35
C SER A 130 -29.29 10.00 -1.30
N LEU A 131 -30.19 10.07 -2.29
CA LEU A 131 -30.34 11.22 -3.20
C LEU A 131 -30.67 12.53 -2.44
N PHE A 132 -31.10 12.44 -1.18
CA PHE A 132 -31.47 13.59 -0.36
C PHE A 132 -30.24 14.46 -0.02
N PHE A 133 -29.15 13.88 0.49
CA PHE A 133 -27.93 14.65 0.79
C PHE A 133 -27.22 15.13 -0.47
N ALA A 134 -27.21 14.33 -1.54
CA ALA A 134 -26.67 14.74 -2.83
C ALA A 134 -27.39 16.00 -3.37
N ARG A 135 -28.70 16.14 -3.14
CA ARG A 135 -29.48 17.30 -3.58
C ARG A 135 -29.27 18.55 -2.72
N MET A 136 -28.88 18.41 -1.45
CA MET A 136 -28.65 19.55 -0.55
C MET A 136 -27.30 20.24 -0.78
N PHE A 137 -26.25 19.51 -1.21
CA PHE A 137 -24.93 20.09 -1.48
C PHE A 137 -24.73 20.56 -2.93
N ILE A 138 -25.57 20.13 -3.87
CA ILE A 138 -25.44 20.43 -5.32
C ILE A 138 -26.31 21.61 -5.78
N ARG A 139 -26.93 22.38 -4.87
CA ARG A 139 -27.58 23.65 -5.19
C ARG A 139 -27.40 24.66 -4.07
#